data_AF-A6UWB0-F1
#
_entry.id   AF-A6UWB0-F1
#
_cell.length_a   1.000
_cell.length_b   1.000
_cell.length_c   1.000
_cell.angle_alpha   90.00
_cell.angle_beta   90.00
_cell.angle_gamma   90.00
#
_symmetry.space_group_name_H-M   'P 1'
#
loop_
_entity.id
_entity.type
_entity.pdbx_description
1 polymer ?
#
loop_
_entity_poly.entity_id
_entity_poly.type
_entity_poly.pdbx_seq_one_letter_code
_entity_poly.pdbx_strand_id
1 'polypeptide(L)'
;MEESFDDILNNVEEIPILPGISQSIIVRIMELCGVEYEVKTDEVLDKEYPVIFGDKENIEKAKKYFILFTEVKLALRDIARLTRKFNSPVKLYSDDEELKNVIGTLLNDVVNGDKIKLINEKLDTEDFELINICGKDIFVFV
;
A
#
# COMPACT_ATOMS: atom_id res chain seq x y z
N MET A 1 10.86 33.80 -12.76
CA MET A 1 11.12 33.89 -11.31
C MET A 1 12.01 32.71 -11.01
N GLU A 2 13.28 32.96 -10.70
CA GLU A 2 14.20 31.93 -10.23
C GLU A 2 13.86 31.68 -8.76
N GLU A 3 13.39 30.48 -8.43
CA GLU A 3 13.26 30.03 -7.04
C GLU A 3 14.67 29.95 -6.43
N SER A 4 14.85 30.48 -5.22
CA SER A 4 16.15 30.43 -4.55
C SER A 4 16.44 29.00 -4.09
N PHE A 5 17.72 28.60 -4.05
CA PHE A 5 18.12 27.27 -3.55
C PHE A 5 17.64 26.99 -2.12
N ASP A 6 17.48 28.04 -1.30
CA ASP A 6 16.93 27.93 0.05
C ASP A 6 15.42 27.62 0.04
N ASP A 7 14.66 28.12 -0.94
CA ASP A 7 13.23 27.80 -1.09
C ASP A 7 13.01 26.35 -1.50
N ILE A 8 13.93 25.78 -2.29
CA ILE A 8 13.90 24.36 -2.70
C ILE A 8 14.17 23.44 -1.50
N LEU A 9 15.16 23.76 -0.67
CA LEU A 9 15.48 22.99 0.55
C LEU A 9 14.39 23.08 1.62
N ASN A 10 13.71 24.22 1.73
CA ASN A 10 12.62 24.43 2.69
C ASN A 10 11.32 23.68 2.33
N ASN A 11 11.22 23.10 1.13
CA ASN A 11 10.04 22.36 0.67
C ASN A 11 10.18 20.82 0.77
N VAL A 12 11.35 20.33 1.19
CA VAL A 12 11.59 18.90 1.40
C VAL A 12 11.10 18.51 2.79
N GLU A 13 10.08 17.66 2.84
CA GLU A 13 9.63 17.01 4.07
C GLU A 13 10.22 15.60 4.17
N GLU A 14 10.45 15.14 5.39
CA GLU A 14 10.88 13.78 5.67
C GLU A 14 9.93 13.12 6.67
N ILE A 15 9.72 11.82 6.52
CA ILE A 15 9.00 11.01 7.51
C ILE A 15 9.77 9.73 7.82
N PRO A 16 9.94 9.39 9.11
CA PRO A 16 10.48 8.09 9.50
C PRO A 16 9.46 6.99 9.19
N ILE A 17 9.95 5.86 8.67
CA ILE A 17 9.11 4.69 8.38
C ILE A 17 9.00 3.87 9.65
N LEU A 18 7.76 3.58 10.06
CA LEU A 18 7.49 2.80 11.25
C LEU A 18 7.99 1.35 11.10
N PRO A 19 8.46 0.72 12.20
CA PRO A 19 8.78 -0.69 12.21
C PRO A 19 7.60 -1.55 11.76
N GLY A 20 7.88 -2.62 11.02
CA GLY A 20 6.86 -3.57 10.55
C GLY A 20 6.29 -3.27 9.16
N ILE A 21 6.57 -2.10 8.59
CA ILE A 21 6.29 -1.84 7.18
C ILE A 21 7.24 -2.67 6.32
N SER A 22 6.68 -3.49 5.43
CA SER A 22 7.49 -4.37 4.59
C SER A 22 8.24 -3.57 3.51
N GLN A 23 9.48 -3.99 3.19
CA GLN A 23 10.29 -3.39 2.14
C GLN A 23 9.57 -3.31 0.78
N SER A 24 8.73 -4.29 0.42
CA SER A 24 7.97 -4.21 -0.83
C SER A 24 6.99 -3.02 -0.84
N ILE A 25 6.37 -2.69 0.29
CA ILE A 25 5.51 -1.49 0.40
C ILE A 25 6.35 -0.24 0.20
N ILE A 26 7.52 -0.14 0.87
CA ILE A 26 8.41 1.03 0.74
C ILE A 26 8.76 1.28 -0.72
N VAL A 27 9.18 0.24 -1.45
CA VAL A 27 9.50 0.35 -2.89
C VAL A 27 8.31 0.84 -3.71
N ARG A 28 7.10 0.30 -3.48
CA ARG A 28 5.89 0.76 -4.18
C ARG A 28 5.56 2.23 -3.90
N ILE A 29 5.76 2.67 -2.66
CA ILE A 29 5.55 4.07 -2.28
C ILE A 29 6.52 4.98 -3.02
N MET A 30 7.80 4.61 -3.08
CA MET A 30 8.81 5.35 -3.86
C MET A 30 8.41 5.46 -5.33
N GLU A 31 8.04 4.34 -5.97
CA GLU A 31 7.64 4.27 -7.38
C GLU A 31 6.39 5.13 -7.69
N LEU A 32 5.36 5.08 -6.84
CA LEU A 32 4.06 5.71 -7.11
C LEU A 32 3.97 7.16 -6.63
N CYS A 33 4.74 7.53 -5.62
CA CYS A 33 4.68 8.84 -4.98
C CYS A 33 5.84 9.75 -5.37
N GLY A 34 6.90 9.23 -6.02
CA GLY A 34 8.06 10.03 -6.39
C GLY A 34 8.83 10.54 -5.17
N VAL A 35 8.91 9.70 -4.13
CA VAL A 35 9.68 9.97 -2.90
C VAL A 35 10.95 9.14 -2.89
N GLU A 36 11.97 9.65 -2.22
CA GLU A 36 13.25 8.96 -2.03
C GLU A 36 13.29 8.22 -0.67
N TYR A 37 14.24 7.30 -0.52
CA TYR A 37 14.43 6.49 0.68
C TYR A 37 15.89 6.53 1.13
N GLU A 38 16.10 6.66 2.43
CA GLU A 38 17.42 6.62 3.06
C GLU A 38 17.33 5.90 4.42
N VAL A 39 18.44 5.31 4.87
CA VAL A 39 18.61 4.86 6.25
C VAL A 39 19.51 5.88 6.96
N LYS A 40 18.96 6.57 7.96
CA LYS A 40 19.68 7.55 8.78
C LYS A 40 20.07 6.94 10.12
N THR A 41 21.04 7.53 10.80
CA THR A 41 21.46 7.12 12.15
C THR A 41 21.05 8.18 13.16
N ASP A 42 20.37 7.76 14.22
CA ASP A 42 20.05 8.61 15.37
C ASP A 42 21.34 8.86 16.16
N GLU A 43 21.80 10.10 16.20
CA GLU A 43 23.06 10.48 16.86
C GLU A 43 23.05 10.27 18.39
N VAL A 44 21.86 10.23 19.00
CA VAL A 44 21.70 10.06 20.46
C VAL A 44 21.64 8.59 20.83
N LEU A 45 20.98 7.78 20.00
CA LEU A 45 20.71 6.37 20.27
C LEU A 45 21.66 5.41 19.53
N ASP A 46 22.47 5.91 18.61
CA ASP A 46 23.33 5.15 17.69
C ASP A 46 22.55 4.02 17.00
N LYS A 47 21.34 4.37 16.52
CA LYS A 47 20.40 3.44 15.89
C LYS A 47 20.03 3.90 14.50
N GLU A 48 20.12 2.98 13.56
CA GLU A 48 19.65 3.18 12.20
C GLU A 48 18.12 3.17 12.13
N TYR A 49 17.56 4.11 11.36
CA TYR A 49 16.14 4.18 11.06
C TYR A 49 15.88 4.57 9.59
N PRO A 50 14.93 3.89 8.94
CA PRO A 50 14.53 4.24 7.57
C PRO A 50 13.70 5.52 7.54
N VAL A 51 13.94 6.35 6.53
CA VAL A 51 13.14 7.54 6.21
C VAL A 51 12.75 7.54 4.75
N ILE A 52 11.61 8.16 4.44
CA ILE A 52 11.36 8.68 3.09
C ILE A 52 11.34 10.20 3.11
N PHE A 53 11.76 10.81 2.01
CA PHE A 53 11.81 12.27 1.88
C PHE A 53 11.48 12.72 0.46
N GLY A 54 11.06 13.96 0.32
CA GLY A 54 10.71 14.58 -0.96
C GLY A 54 9.84 15.81 -0.76
N ASP A 55 9.31 16.37 -1.85
CA ASP A 55 8.44 17.54 -1.77
C ASP A 55 7.18 17.25 -0.94
N LYS A 56 6.69 18.29 -0.25
CA LYS A 56 5.50 18.19 0.62
C LYS A 56 4.31 17.47 0.00
N GLU A 57 3.98 17.76 -1.26
CA GLU A 57 2.86 17.10 -1.95
C GLU A 57 3.08 15.58 -2.10
N ASN A 58 4.30 15.18 -2.46
CA ASN A 58 4.69 13.78 -2.61
C ASN A 58 4.69 13.06 -1.26
N ILE A 59 5.12 13.73 -0.18
CA ILE A 59 5.09 13.18 1.17
C ILE A 59 3.67 13.01 1.69
N GLU A 60 2.78 13.97 1.47
CA GLU A 60 1.36 13.84 1.82
C GLU A 60 0.68 12.70 1.04
N LYS A 61 1.02 12.55 -0.24
CA LYS A 61 0.59 11.40 -1.06
C LYS A 61 1.13 10.09 -0.48
N ALA A 62 2.42 10.02 -0.15
CA ALA A 62 3.07 8.84 0.41
C ALA A 62 2.44 8.41 1.76
N LYS A 63 2.12 9.35 2.66
CA LYS A 63 1.43 9.07 3.92
C LYS A 63 0.10 8.33 3.70
N LYS A 64 -0.71 8.79 2.74
CA LYS A 64 -1.99 8.15 2.40
C LYS A 64 -1.78 6.75 1.84
N TYR A 65 -0.84 6.59 0.92
CA TYR A 65 -0.57 5.28 0.33
C TYR A 65 0.07 4.30 1.29
N PHE A 66 0.89 4.72 2.26
CA PHE A 66 1.43 3.82 3.28
C PHE A 66 0.31 3.11 4.04
N ILE A 67 -0.71 3.86 4.46
CA ILE A 67 -1.87 3.30 5.16
C ILE A 67 -2.61 2.36 4.22
N LEU A 68 -2.99 2.83 3.03
CA LEU A 68 -3.77 2.04 2.07
C LEU A 68 -3.06 0.72 1.69
N PHE A 69 -1.77 0.80 1.34
CA PHE A 69 -0.98 -0.37 0.94
C PHE A 69 -0.83 -1.37 2.08
N THR A 70 -0.62 -0.88 3.31
CA THR A 70 -0.47 -1.74 4.48
C THR A 70 -1.78 -2.48 4.76
N GLU A 71 -2.90 -1.77 4.81
CA GLU A 71 -4.22 -2.37 5.09
C GLU A 71 -4.64 -3.36 3.98
N VAL A 72 -4.46 -2.99 2.71
CA VAL A 72 -4.76 -3.89 1.59
C VAL A 72 -3.87 -5.15 1.64
N LYS A 73 -2.57 -5.00 1.90
CA LYS A 73 -1.66 -6.15 2.00
C LYS A 73 -2.04 -7.09 3.14
N LEU A 74 -2.44 -6.54 4.29
CA LEU A 74 -2.90 -7.32 5.43
C LEU A 74 -4.18 -8.09 5.09
N ALA A 75 -5.17 -7.43 4.48
CA ALA A 75 -6.41 -8.07 4.06
C ALA A 75 -6.17 -9.18 3.03
N LEU A 76 -5.37 -8.93 1.99
CA LEU A 76 -5.03 -9.92 0.98
C LEU A 76 -4.29 -11.13 1.59
N ARG A 77 -3.39 -10.89 2.55
CA ARG A 77 -2.70 -11.98 3.27
C ARG A 77 -3.69 -12.86 4.03
N ASP A 78 -4.68 -12.27 4.68
CA ASP A 78 -5.67 -13.01 5.45
C ASP A 78 -6.62 -13.79 4.53
N ILE A 79 -7.07 -13.20 3.41
CA ILE A 79 -7.84 -13.87 2.36
C ILE A 79 -7.02 -15.05 1.79
N ALA A 80 -5.76 -14.82 1.40
CA ALA A 80 -4.90 -15.86 0.85
C ALA A 80 -4.70 -17.03 1.83
N ARG A 81 -4.60 -16.74 3.13
CA ARG A 81 -4.51 -17.76 4.18
C ARG A 81 -5.79 -18.60 4.26
N LEU A 82 -6.96 -17.97 4.17
CA LEU A 82 -8.25 -18.67 4.18
C LEU A 82 -8.44 -19.51 2.91
N THR A 83 -8.21 -18.94 1.74
CA THR A 83 -8.19 -19.63 0.44
C THR A 83 -7.30 -20.87 0.47
N ARG A 84 -6.09 -20.77 1.05
CA ARG A 84 -5.21 -21.92 1.21
C ARG A 84 -5.78 -22.97 2.16
N LYS A 85 -6.31 -22.55 3.32
CA LYS A 85 -6.86 -23.45 4.35
C LYS A 85 -8.04 -24.26 3.82
N PHE A 86 -8.92 -23.64 3.04
CA PHE A 86 -10.13 -24.27 2.50
C PHE A 86 -9.97 -24.78 1.07
N ASN A 87 -8.81 -24.56 0.45
CA ASN A 87 -8.51 -24.90 -0.94
C ASN A 87 -9.57 -24.39 -1.95
N SER A 88 -10.13 -23.21 -1.68
CA SER A 88 -11.12 -22.56 -2.55
C SER A 88 -10.54 -21.28 -3.16
N PRO A 89 -10.54 -21.11 -4.49
CA PRO A 89 -10.17 -19.83 -5.10
C PRO A 89 -11.18 -18.75 -4.70
N VAL A 90 -10.75 -17.49 -4.72
CA VAL A 90 -11.60 -16.35 -4.35
C VAL A 90 -11.55 -15.31 -5.45
N LYS A 91 -12.68 -14.67 -5.73
CA LYS A 91 -12.77 -13.51 -6.63
C LYS A 91 -12.98 -12.25 -5.80
N LEU A 92 -12.26 -11.19 -6.13
CA LEU A 92 -12.39 -9.88 -5.50
C LEU A 92 -12.91 -8.87 -6.51
N TYR A 93 -13.81 -8.02 -6.06
CA TYR A 93 -14.31 -6.87 -6.82
C TYR A 93 -14.32 -5.63 -5.91
N SER A 94 -14.13 -4.46 -6.49
CA SER A 94 -14.38 -3.17 -5.84
C SER A 94 -14.99 -2.22 -6.86
N ASP A 95 -15.74 -1.22 -6.44
CA ASP A 95 -16.16 -0.12 -7.33
C ASP A 95 -15.10 1.00 -7.40
N ASP A 96 -14.08 0.96 -6.54
CA ASP A 96 -13.03 1.97 -6.45
C ASP A 96 -11.81 1.58 -7.30
N GLU A 97 -11.55 2.36 -8.36
CA GLU A 97 -10.46 2.10 -9.30
C GLU A 97 -9.06 2.21 -8.67
N GLU A 98 -8.87 3.12 -7.70
CA GLU A 98 -7.60 3.22 -6.98
C GLU A 98 -7.34 1.94 -6.20
N LEU A 99 -8.34 1.44 -5.47
CA LEU A 99 -8.25 0.20 -4.72
C LEU A 99 -8.04 -1.02 -5.61
N LYS A 100 -8.70 -1.10 -6.77
CA LYS A 100 -8.42 -2.15 -7.77
C LYS A 100 -6.95 -2.14 -8.19
N ASN A 101 -6.41 -0.98 -8.51
CA ASN A 101 -5.01 -0.84 -8.93
C ASN A 101 -4.04 -1.26 -7.80
N VAL A 102 -4.33 -0.85 -6.56
CA VAL A 102 -3.53 -1.25 -5.40
C VAL A 102 -3.60 -2.75 -5.15
N ILE A 103 -4.79 -3.35 -5.18
CA ILE A 103 -4.97 -4.81 -5.04
C ILE A 103 -4.19 -5.55 -6.12
N GLY A 104 -4.36 -5.16 -7.39
CA GLY A 104 -3.68 -5.79 -8.53
C GLY A 104 -2.16 -5.73 -8.40
N THR A 105 -1.63 -4.61 -7.91
CA THR A 105 -0.20 -4.45 -7.64
C THR A 105 0.26 -5.38 -6.53
N LEU A 106 -0.45 -5.40 -5.40
CA LEU A 106 -0.05 -6.11 -4.19
C LEU A 106 -0.29 -7.62 -4.22
N LEU A 107 -1.15 -8.13 -5.11
CA LEU A 107 -1.35 -9.57 -5.26
C LEU A 107 -0.04 -10.31 -5.57
N ASN A 108 0.87 -9.69 -6.32
CA ASN A 108 2.19 -10.25 -6.62
C ASN A 108 3.11 -10.34 -5.39
N ASP A 109 2.84 -9.53 -4.36
CA ASP A 109 3.61 -9.46 -3.13
C ASP A 109 3.06 -10.41 -2.03
N VAL A 110 1.94 -11.10 -2.31
CA VAL A 110 1.24 -11.97 -1.35
C VAL A 110 1.42 -13.44 -1.73
N VAL A 111 1.89 -14.24 -0.76
CA VAL A 111 2.06 -15.69 -0.93
C VAL A 111 0.69 -16.37 -1.09
N ASN A 112 0.52 -17.15 -2.16
CA ASN A 112 -0.75 -17.72 -2.62
C ASN A 112 -1.74 -16.70 -3.22
N GLY A 113 -1.26 -15.51 -3.60
CA GLY A 113 -2.06 -14.51 -4.30
C GLY A 113 -2.59 -15.00 -5.65
N ASP A 114 -1.97 -16.01 -6.26
CA ASP A 114 -2.39 -16.67 -7.50
C ASP A 114 -3.78 -17.34 -7.42
N LYS A 115 -4.24 -17.64 -6.20
CA LYS A 115 -5.59 -18.18 -5.95
C LYS A 115 -6.65 -17.10 -5.76
N ILE A 116 -6.26 -15.83 -5.76
CA ILE A 116 -7.13 -14.67 -5.65
C ILE A 116 -7.22 -14.01 -7.02
N LYS A 117 -8.43 -13.86 -7.53
CA LYS A 117 -8.70 -13.24 -8.83
C LYS A 117 -9.40 -11.90 -8.66
N LEU A 118 -8.73 -10.81 -8.99
CA LEU A 118 -9.40 -9.51 -9.14
C LEU A 118 -10.25 -9.53 -10.42
N ILE A 119 -11.54 -9.24 -10.31
CA ILE A 119 -12.49 -9.20 -11.43
C ILE A 119 -12.94 -7.75 -11.68
N ASN A 120 -13.25 -7.43 -12.94
CA ASN A 120 -13.59 -6.07 -13.36
C ASN A 120 -15.08 -5.74 -13.23
N GLU A 121 -15.93 -6.75 -13.16
CA GLU A 121 -17.38 -6.62 -13.09
C GLU A 121 -17.89 -7.33 -11.85
N LYS A 122 -18.87 -6.72 -11.16
CA LYS A 122 -19.53 -7.32 -10.01
C LYS A 122 -20.32 -8.55 -10.45
N LEU A 123 -20.23 -9.64 -9.69
CA LEU A 123 -21.05 -10.82 -9.96
C LEU A 123 -22.50 -10.56 -9.57
N ASP A 124 -23.43 -11.06 -10.39
CA ASP A 124 -24.87 -11.02 -10.12
C ASP A 124 -25.26 -12.12 -9.12
N THR A 125 -24.84 -11.93 -7.87
CA THR A 125 -25.11 -12.81 -6.73
C THR A 125 -25.14 -12.02 -5.44
N GLU A 126 -25.97 -12.45 -4.50
CA GLU A 126 -25.98 -11.93 -3.12
C GLU A 126 -25.03 -12.71 -2.19
N ASP A 127 -24.45 -13.81 -2.66
CA ASP A 127 -23.47 -14.60 -1.91
C ASP A 127 -22.08 -13.97 -2.02
N PHE A 128 -21.81 -13.02 -1.13
CA PHE A 128 -20.52 -12.36 -0.99
C PHE A 128 -20.28 -11.90 0.45
N GLU A 129 -19.01 -11.74 0.79
CA GLU A 129 -18.59 -11.05 2.00
C GLU A 129 -18.09 -9.64 1.64
N LEU A 130 -18.32 -8.67 2.53
CA LEU A 130 -17.89 -7.29 2.35
C LEU A 130 -16.75 -6.96 3.32
N ILE A 131 -15.63 -6.47 2.78
CA ILE A 131 -14.51 -5.97 3.57
C ILE A 131 -14.36 -4.48 3.27
N ASN A 132 -14.38 -3.65 4.31
CA ASN A 132 -14.09 -2.22 4.18
C ASN A 132 -12.61 -1.96 4.50
N ILE A 133 -11.89 -1.37 3.55
CA ILE A 133 -10.49 -0.96 3.69
C ILE A 133 -10.40 0.54 3.48
N CYS A 134 -10.05 1.28 4.53
CA CYS A 134 -9.90 2.74 4.47
C CYS A 134 -11.13 3.46 3.89
N GLY A 135 -12.34 2.99 4.20
CA GLY A 135 -13.59 3.58 3.68
C GLY A 135 -13.98 3.11 2.28
N LYS A 136 -13.24 2.17 1.68
CA LYS A 136 -13.51 1.59 0.37
C LYS A 136 -13.88 0.13 0.48
N ASP A 137 -14.86 -0.29 -0.31
CA ASP A 137 -15.45 -1.61 -0.21
C ASP A 137 -14.82 -2.63 -1.16
N ILE A 138 -14.55 -3.83 -0.65
CA ILE A 138 -14.14 -5.01 -1.39
C ILE A 138 -15.21 -6.08 -1.22
N PHE A 139 -15.77 -6.52 -2.34
CA PHE A 139 -16.66 -7.67 -2.42
C PHE A 139 -15.84 -8.92 -2.63
N VAL A 140 -16.02 -9.90 -1.76
CA VAL A 140 -15.29 -11.17 -1.73
C VAL A 140 -16.26 -12.30 -2.08
N PHE A 141 -16.03 -12.97 -3.21
CA PHE A 141 -16.83 -14.09 -3.69
C PHE A 141 -16.00 -15.38 -3.61
N VAL A 142 -16.53 -16.41 -2.96
CA VAL A 142 -15.86 -17.71 -2.75
C VAL A 142 -16.31 -18.73 -3.82
#